data_AF-A0A1B6GZP5-F1
#
_entry.id   AF-A0A1B6GZP5-F1
#
_cell.length_a   1.000
_cell.length_b   1.000
_cell.length_c   1.000
_cell.angle_alpha   90.00
_cell.angle_beta   90.00
_cell.angle_gamma   90.00
#
_symmetry.space_group_name_H-M   'P 1'
#
loop_
_entity.id
_entity.type
_entity.pdbx_description
1 polymer ?
#
loop_
_entity_poly.entity_id
_entity_poly.type
_entity_poly.pdbx_seq_one_letter_code
_entity_poly.pdbx_strand_id
1 'polypeptide(L)'
;SLPLVTLIYVLANVAYLAVLTPAEIVASNAIAVTFGDRVLGFLSWTMPLMVAMSALGGLSVHIMTSSRMCFVGARYGHFPVMLAQINVSKLTPTPSLVFLNLLSLVMLCTSDIYALITYSSFVESFFIMMSVSGILWLRHKRPNIPRPIKSR
;
A
#
# COMPACT_ATOMS: atom_id res chain seq x y z
N SER A 1 -7.69 -15.22 -1.67
CA SER A 1 -6.73 -16.15 -2.32
C SER A 1 -5.31 -15.70 -2.03
N LEU A 2 -4.85 -15.85 -0.78
CA LEU A 2 -3.45 -15.64 -0.40
C LEU A 2 -2.46 -16.65 -1.03
N PRO A 3 -2.77 -17.96 -1.14
CA PRO A 3 -1.77 -18.94 -1.64
C PRO A 3 -1.43 -18.75 -3.13
N LEU A 4 -2.39 -18.28 -3.93
CA LEU A 4 -2.16 -17.97 -5.35
C LEU A 4 -1.22 -16.77 -5.51
N VAL A 5 -1.42 -15.74 -4.68
CA VAL A 5 -0.55 -14.56 -4.68
C VAL A 5 0.88 -14.96 -4.29
N THR A 6 1.04 -15.76 -3.22
CA THR A 6 2.37 -16.25 -2.82
C THR A 6 3.04 -17.10 -3.91
N LEU A 7 2.28 -17.94 -4.63
CA LEU A 7 2.82 -18.73 -5.74
C LEU A 7 3.38 -17.83 -6.84
N ILE A 8 2.64 -16.81 -7.26
CA ILE A 8 3.07 -15.87 -8.30
C ILE A 8 4.33 -15.11 -7.86
N TYR A 9 4.39 -14.66 -6.61
CA TYR A 9 5.58 -13.98 -6.07
C TYR A 9 6.81 -14.90 -6.07
N VAL A 10 6.67 -16.17 -5.70
CA VAL A 10 7.78 -17.13 -5.73
C VAL A 10 8.24 -17.38 -7.16
N LEU A 11 7.31 -17.61 -8.09
CA LEU A 11 7.61 -17.81 -9.51
C LEU A 11 8.33 -16.61 -10.14
N ALA A 12 7.90 -15.38 -9.80
CA ALA A 12 8.55 -14.16 -10.27
C ALA A 12 10.00 -14.04 -9.76
N ASN A 13 10.25 -14.34 -8.47
CA ASN A 13 11.60 -14.34 -7.92
C ASN A 13 12.51 -15.40 -8.57
N VAL A 14 11.97 -16.60 -8.84
CA VAL A 14 12.70 -17.65 -9.58
C VAL A 14 13.06 -17.17 -10.99
N ALA A 15 12.13 -16.50 -11.69
CA ALA A 15 12.39 -15.95 -13.02
C ALA A 15 13.48 -14.85 -12.98
N TYR A 16 13.49 -13.98 -11.98
CA TYR A 16 14.54 -12.96 -11.83
C TYR A 16 15.92 -13.57 -11.60
N LEU A 17 16.03 -14.56 -10.71
CA LEU A 17 17.31 -15.25 -10.42
C LEU A 17 17.80 -16.14 -11.56
N ALA A 18 16.91 -16.59 -12.45
CA ALA A 18 17.30 -17.36 -13.63
C ALA A 18 18.00 -16.49 -14.70
N VAL A 19 17.72 -15.18 -14.74
CA VAL A 19 18.20 -14.27 -15.79
C VAL A 19 19.25 -13.29 -15.27
N LEU A 20 19.13 -12.81 -14.03
CA LEU A 20 20.05 -11.83 -13.43
C LEU A 20 20.94 -12.47 -12.37
N THR A 21 22.20 -12.01 -12.32
CA THR A 21 23.10 -12.38 -11.23
C THR A 21 22.75 -11.64 -9.93
N PRO A 22 23.04 -12.20 -8.74
CA PRO A 22 22.75 -11.55 -7.46
C PRO A 22 23.39 -10.16 -7.31
N ALA A 23 24.58 -9.97 -7.89
CA ALA A 23 25.27 -8.69 -7.89
C ALA A 23 24.53 -7.62 -8.71
N GLU A 24 23.98 -7.99 -9.87
CA GLU A 24 23.17 -7.10 -10.71
C GLU A 24 21.84 -6.73 -10.04
N ILE A 25 21.22 -7.65 -9.30
CA ILE A 25 19.97 -7.39 -8.57
C ILE A 25 20.17 -6.35 -7.47
N VAL A 26 21.27 -6.43 -6.72
CA VAL A 26 21.58 -5.47 -5.64
C VAL A 26 22.02 -4.11 -6.20
N ALA A 27 22.67 -4.09 -7.37
CA ALA A 27 23.09 -2.85 -8.01
C ALA A 27 21.96 -2.12 -8.75
N SER A 28 20.86 -2.82 -9.08
CA SER A 28 19.76 -2.25 -9.88
C SER A 28 18.67 -1.63 -9.00
N ASN A 29 18.40 -0.33 -9.21
CA ASN A 29 17.25 0.35 -8.60
C ASN A 29 15.89 -0.11 -9.15
N ALA A 30 15.88 -0.75 -10.34
CA ALA A 30 14.65 -1.15 -11.04
C ALA A 30 14.80 -2.55 -11.67
N ILE A 31 14.75 -3.58 -10.82
CA ILE A 31 14.98 -4.99 -11.17
C ILE A 31 14.12 -5.44 -12.37
N ALA A 32 12.83 -5.04 -12.39
CA ALA A 32 11.89 -5.40 -13.45
C ALA A 32 12.27 -4.82 -14.82
N VAL A 33 12.84 -3.60 -14.86
CA VAL A 33 13.28 -2.96 -16.10
C VAL A 33 14.55 -3.62 -16.62
N THR A 34 15.53 -3.86 -15.74
CA THR A 34 16.76 -4.58 -16.11
C THR A 34 16.50 -6.00 -16.58
N PHE A 35 15.46 -6.66 -16.04
CA PHE A 35 14.98 -7.94 -16.56
C PHE A 35 14.36 -7.81 -17.96
N GLY A 36 13.52 -6.78 -18.16
CA GLY A 36 12.94 -6.48 -19.48
C GLY A 36 13.99 -6.23 -20.55
N ASP A 37 15.04 -5.48 -20.24
CA ASP A 37 16.14 -5.21 -21.17
C ASP A 37 16.89 -6.48 -21.58
N ARG A 38 17.08 -7.44 -20.67
CA ARG A 38 17.76 -8.71 -20.95
C ARG A 38 16.92 -9.72 -21.73
N VAL A 39 15.60 -9.74 -21.51
CA VAL A 39 14.70 -10.76 -22.08
C VAL A 39 14.01 -10.30 -23.36
N LEU A 40 13.55 -9.05 -23.41
CA LEU A 40 12.64 -8.57 -24.46
C LEU A 40 13.35 -7.87 -25.63
N GLY A 41 14.64 -7.55 -25.50
CA GLY A 41 15.43 -6.91 -26.55
C GLY A 41 14.75 -5.65 -27.09
N PHE A 42 14.23 -5.71 -28.33
CA PHE A 42 13.51 -4.61 -28.99
C PHE A 42 12.23 -4.15 -28.25
N LEU A 43 11.61 -5.03 -27.45
CA LEU A 43 10.37 -4.76 -26.70
C LEU A 43 10.61 -4.22 -25.28
N SER A 44 11.84 -3.87 -24.91
CA SER A 44 12.17 -3.44 -23.54
C SER A 44 11.36 -2.24 -23.05
N TRP A 45 10.97 -1.32 -23.93
CA TRP A 45 10.18 -0.13 -23.61
C TRP A 45 8.79 -0.44 -23.02
N THR A 46 8.24 -1.63 -23.30
CA THR A 46 6.92 -2.04 -22.81
C THR A 46 6.92 -2.33 -21.31
N MET A 47 8.05 -2.79 -20.77
CA MET A 47 8.15 -3.22 -19.37
C MET A 47 8.04 -2.03 -18.39
N PRO A 48 8.78 -0.91 -18.55
CA PRO A 48 8.56 0.30 -17.77
C PRO A 48 7.13 0.84 -17.88
N LEU A 49 6.52 0.76 -19.07
CA LEU A 49 5.15 1.25 -19.29
C LEU A 49 4.13 0.44 -18.48
N MET A 50 4.23 -0.90 -18.50
CA MET A 50 3.35 -1.75 -17.69
C MET A 50 3.55 -1.54 -16.19
N VAL A 51 4.80 -1.41 -15.73
CA VAL A 51 5.11 -1.14 -14.32
C VAL A 51 4.56 0.22 -13.90
N ALA A 52 4.71 1.26 -14.73
CA ALA A 52 4.17 2.59 -14.46
C ALA A 52 2.64 2.59 -14.38
N MET A 53 1.95 1.93 -15.32
CA MET A 53 0.48 1.80 -15.28
C MET A 53 0.02 1.07 -14.02
N SER A 54 0.73 0.01 -13.59
CA SER A 54 0.42 -0.72 -12.36
C SER A 54 0.60 0.17 -11.11
N ALA A 55 1.70 0.92 -11.05
CA ALA A 55 1.97 1.85 -9.95
C ALA A 55 0.91 2.97 -9.87
N LEU A 56 0.51 3.55 -11.00
CA LEU A 56 -0.56 4.55 -11.07
C LEU A 56 -1.92 3.99 -10.63
N GLY A 57 -2.23 2.76 -11.03
CA GLY A 57 -3.43 2.05 -10.58
C GLY A 57 -3.45 1.85 -9.07
N GLY A 58 -2.34 1.34 -8.51
CA GLY A 58 -2.17 1.16 -7.06
C GLY A 58 -2.32 2.46 -6.28
N LEU A 59 -1.68 3.54 -6.74
CA LEU A 59 -1.77 4.87 -6.12
C LEU A 59 -3.20 5.41 -6.13
N SER A 60 -3.91 5.28 -7.25
CA SER A 60 -5.29 5.76 -7.39
C SER A 60 -6.24 5.07 -6.40
N VAL A 61 -6.09 3.75 -6.22
CA VAL A 61 -6.86 2.97 -5.24
C VAL A 61 -6.50 3.38 -3.80
N HIS A 62 -5.23 3.64 -3.53
CA HIS A 62 -4.77 4.09 -2.22
C HIS A 62 -5.36 5.46 -1.84
N ILE A 63 -5.37 6.42 -2.78
CA ILE A 63 -5.99 7.73 -2.60
C ILE A 63 -7.49 7.59 -2.30
N MET A 64 -8.20 6.76 -3.06
CA MET A 64 -9.63 6.52 -2.84
C MET A 64 -9.90 5.92 -1.44
N THR A 65 -9.10 4.95 -1.00
CA THR A 65 -9.26 4.30 0.31
C THR A 65 -8.98 5.26 1.46
N SER A 66 -7.90 6.04 1.35
CA SER A 66 -7.49 7.03 2.36
C SER A 66 -8.53 8.13 2.55
N SER A 67 -9.13 8.63 1.46
CA SER A 67 -10.20 9.64 1.53
C SER A 67 -11.41 9.18 2.35
N ARG A 68 -11.78 7.90 2.25
CA ARG A 68 -12.89 7.31 3.03
C ARG A 68 -12.54 7.21 4.51
N MET A 69 -11.30 6.84 4.85
CA MET A 69 -10.84 6.80 6.24
C MET A 69 -10.85 8.19 6.88
N CYS A 70 -10.39 9.22 6.17
CA CYS A 70 -10.44 10.61 6.65
C CYS A 70 -11.88 11.10 6.84
N PHE A 71 -12.80 10.79 5.92
CA PHE A 71 -14.20 11.17 6.06
C PHE A 71 -14.87 10.57 7.30
N VAL A 72 -14.65 9.27 7.56
CA VAL A 72 -15.17 8.60 8.75
C VAL A 72 -14.50 9.14 10.02
N GLY A 73 -13.18 9.36 10.00
CA GLY A 73 -12.46 9.92 11.14
C GLY A 73 -12.93 11.32 11.53
N ALA A 74 -13.23 12.18 10.55
CA ALA A 74 -13.80 13.49 10.80
C ALA A 74 -15.26 13.43 11.29
N ARG A 75 -16.06 12.44 10.85
CA ARG A 75 -17.43 12.21 11.34
C ARG A 75 -17.45 11.84 12.83
N TYR A 76 -16.46 11.09 13.32
CA TYR A 76 -16.32 10.75 14.74
C TYR A 76 -15.57 11.81 15.56
N GLY A 77 -15.24 12.97 14.96
CA GLY A 77 -14.61 14.09 15.66
C GLY A 77 -13.11 13.94 15.92
N HIS A 78 -12.45 12.93 15.33
CA HIS A 78 -10.99 12.73 15.48
C HIS A 78 -10.17 13.68 14.58
N PHE A 79 -10.80 14.27 13.56
CA PHE A 79 -10.20 15.23 12.65
C PHE A 79 -11.06 16.50 12.57
N PRO A 80 -10.47 17.70 12.32
CA PRO A 80 -11.22 18.92 12.17
C PRO A 80 -12.26 18.81 11.05
N VAL A 81 -13.47 19.31 11.32
CA VAL A 81 -14.66 19.18 10.46
C VAL A 81 -14.43 19.73 9.04
N MET A 82 -13.47 20.66 8.88
CA MET A 82 -13.04 21.18 7.58
C MET A 82 -12.55 20.09 6.60
N LEU A 83 -11.98 18.99 7.12
CA LEU A 83 -11.54 17.85 6.29
C LEU A 83 -12.69 16.94 5.83
N ALA A 84 -13.86 17.04 6.48
CA ALA A 84 -15.09 16.33 6.08
C ALA A 84 -15.91 17.08 5.03
N GLN A 85 -15.55 18.31 4.68
CA GLN A 85 -16.31 19.09 3.72
C GLN A 85 -16.16 18.48 2.33
N ILE A 86 -17.27 17.91 1.85
CA ILE A 86 -17.41 17.42 0.49
C ILE A 86 -17.79 18.60 -0.39
N ASN A 87 -17.05 18.81 -1.47
CA ASN A 87 -17.37 19.85 -2.43
C ASN A 87 -18.71 19.49 -3.14
N VAL A 88 -19.70 20.38 -3.02
CA VAL A 88 -21.10 20.16 -3.46
C VAL A 88 -21.21 19.92 -4.97
N SER A 89 -20.31 20.49 -5.78
CA SER A 89 -20.39 20.39 -7.25
C SER A 89 -19.78 19.11 -7.81
N LYS A 90 -18.73 18.56 -7.17
CA LYS A 90 -17.96 17.42 -7.69
C LYS A 90 -18.04 16.18 -6.80
N LEU A 91 -18.73 16.25 -5.66
CA LEU A 91 -18.82 15.17 -4.65
C LEU A 91 -17.46 14.61 -4.23
N THR A 92 -16.38 15.38 -4.39
CA THR A 92 -15.02 15.00 -4.02
C THR A 92 -14.65 15.67 -2.70
N PRO A 93 -14.02 14.94 -1.76
CA PRO A 93 -13.54 15.52 -0.50
C PRO A 93 -12.22 16.26 -0.76
N THR A 94 -12.28 17.37 -1.52
CA THR A 94 -11.14 18.20 -1.93
C THR A 94 -10.17 18.58 -0.80
N PRO A 95 -10.61 19.04 0.40
CA PRO A 95 -9.68 19.39 1.47
C PRO A 95 -8.90 18.18 2.02
N SER A 96 -9.53 16.99 2.10
CA SER A 96 -8.85 15.76 2.53
C SER A 96 -7.78 15.30 1.54
N LEU A 97 -8.03 15.45 0.24
CA LEU A 97 -7.08 15.11 -0.82
C LEU A 97 -5.87 16.06 -0.81
N VAL A 98 -6.10 17.37 -0.63
CA VAL A 98 -5.01 18.35 -0.52
C VAL A 98 -4.15 18.07 0.72
N PHE A 99 -4.77 17.75 1.85
CA PHE A 99 -4.04 17.37 3.07
C PHE A 99 -3.21 16.10 2.88
N LEU A 100 -3.80 15.05 2.28
CA LEU A 100 -3.08 13.80 2.00
C LEU A 100 -1.92 14.01 1.00
N ASN A 101 -2.13 14.85 -0.03
CA ASN A 101 -1.09 15.20 -0.99
C ASN A 101 0.03 16.01 -0.33
N LEU A 102 -0.30 16.99 0.50
CA LEU A 102 0.69 17.76 1.26
C LEU A 102 1.52 16.85 2.17
N LEU A 103 0.86 15.93 2.90
CA LEU A 103 1.55 14.96 3.75
C LEU A 103 2.45 14.03 2.93
N SER A 104 1.98 13.57 1.77
CA SER A 104 2.77 12.75 0.84
C SER A 104 4.01 13.50 0.33
N LEU A 105 3.88 14.79 0.01
CA LEU A 105 5.01 15.63 -0.43
C LEU A 105 6.03 15.84 0.69
N VAL A 106 5.57 16.05 1.92
CA VAL A 106 6.46 16.16 3.09
C VAL A 106 7.22 14.85 3.32
N MET A 107 6.54 13.70 3.22
CA MET A 107 7.20 12.39 3.36
C MET A 107 8.19 12.12 2.21
N LEU A 108 7.89 12.61 1.00
CA LEU A 108 8.79 12.50 -0.16
C LEU A 108 10.09 13.28 0.00
N CYS A 109 10.12 14.33 0.84
CA CYS A 109 11.36 15.04 1.15
C CYS A 109 12.37 14.18 1.93
N THR A 110 11.96 13.02 2.46
CA THR A 110 12.88 12.06 3.07
C THR A 110 13.57 11.26 1.95
N SER A 111 14.88 11.42 1.83
CA SER A 111 15.68 11.01 0.66
C SER A 111 15.83 9.50 0.44
N ASP A 112 15.46 8.65 1.40
CA ASP A 112 15.67 7.19 1.31
C ASP A 112 14.37 6.37 1.28
N ILE A 113 14.13 5.72 0.14
CA ILE A 113 12.98 4.83 -0.10
C ILE A 113 13.02 3.63 0.84
N TYR A 114 14.20 3.01 1.04
CA TYR A 114 14.34 1.85 1.92
C TYR A 114 14.01 2.18 3.38
N ALA A 115 14.49 3.33 3.87
CA ALA A 115 14.15 3.80 5.21
C ALA A 115 12.64 4.01 5.34
N LEU A 116 12.02 4.68 4.36
CA LEU A 116 10.57 4.93 4.35
C LEU A 116 9.74 3.63 4.37
N ILE A 117 10.17 2.61 3.62
CA ILE A 117 9.55 1.28 3.65
C ILE A 117 9.65 0.67 5.05
N THR A 118 10.84 0.66 5.66
CA THR A 118 11.02 0.09 7.01
C THR A 118 10.18 0.82 8.06
N TYR A 119 10.13 2.15 8.03
CA TYR A 119 9.30 2.94 8.93
C TYR A 119 7.81 2.63 8.76
N SER A 120 7.32 2.61 7.51
CA SER A 120 5.91 2.32 7.23
C SER A 120 5.53 0.90 7.66
N SER A 121 6.34 -0.10 7.33
CA SER A 121 6.09 -1.50 7.69
C SER A 121 6.11 -1.73 9.20
N PHE A 122 6.98 -1.03 9.92
CA PHE A 122 7.02 -1.11 11.38
C PHE A 122 5.73 -0.57 12.01
N VAL A 123 5.29 0.62 11.58
CA VAL A 123 4.07 1.26 12.09
C VAL A 123 2.83 0.42 11.75
N GLU A 124 2.72 -0.09 10.53
CA GLU A 124 1.61 -0.95 10.11
C GLU A 124 1.55 -2.23 10.95
N SER A 125 2.69 -2.91 11.14
CA SER A 125 2.77 -4.13 11.96
C SER A 125 2.34 -3.88 13.41
N PHE A 126 2.72 -2.72 13.97
CA PHE A 126 2.30 -2.31 15.30
C PHE A 126 0.77 -2.15 15.41
N PHE A 127 0.14 -1.45 14.47
CA PHE A 127 -1.32 -1.28 14.46
C PHE A 127 -2.08 -2.58 14.21
N ILE A 128 -1.54 -3.48 13.37
CA ILE A 128 -2.10 -4.81 13.16
C ILE A 128 -2.03 -5.61 14.46
N MET A 129 -0.88 -5.61 15.15
CA MET A 129 -0.72 -6.30 16.43
C MET A 129 -1.68 -5.78 17.49
N MET A 130 -1.84 -4.46 17.60
CA MET A 130 -2.81 -3.84 18.51
C MET A 130 -4.25 -4.23 18.18
N SER A 131 -4.58 -4.32 16.90
CA SER A 131 -5.92 -4.73 16.45
C SER A 131 -6.19 -6.20 16.77
N VAL A 132 -5.22 -7.09 16.53
CA VAL A 132 -5.29 -8.52 16.88
C VAL A 132 -5.39 -8.71 18.39
N SER A 133 -4.59 -7.98 19.18
CA SER A 133 -4.69 -8.03 20.65
C SER A 133 -6.05 -7.52 21.14
N GLY A 134 -6.61 -6.50 20.49
CA GLY A 134 -7.96 -6.01 20.77
C GLY A 134 -9.04 -7.06 20.54
N ILE A 135 -8.93 -7.87 19.48
CA ILE A 135 -9.85 -8.99 19.22
C ILE A 135 -9.71 -10.07 20.31
N LEU A 136 -8.49 -10.41 20.71
CA LEU A 136 -8.23 -11.37 21.79
C LEU A 136 -8.80 -10.87 23.13
N TRP A 137 -8.59 -9.60 23.45
CA TRP A 137 -9.13 -8.98 24.66
C TRP A 137 -10.67 -8.93 24.64
N LEU A 138 -11.28 -8.61 23.50
CA LEU A 138 -12.73 -8.63 23.33
C LEU A 138 -13.31 -10.04 23.47
N ARG A 139 -12.55 -11.09 23.09
CA ARG A 139 -12.90 -12.49 23.33
C ARG A 139 -12.94 -12.83 24.81
N HIS A 140 -12.04 -12.26 25.61
CA HIS A 140 -12.02 -12.47 27.06
C HIS A 140 -13.11 -11.67 27.79
N LYS A 141 -13.25 -10.37 27.50
CA LYS A 141 -14.15 -9.48 28.26
C LYS A 141 -15.63 -9.60 27.88
N ARG A 142 -15.95 -9.95 26.62
CA ARG A 142 -17.34 -10.06 26.13
C ARG A 142 -17.53 -11.35 25.31
N PRO A 143 -17.69 -12.50 25.98
CA PRO A 143 -17.83 -13.80 25.31
C PRO A 143 -19.20 -14.00 24.64
N ASN A 144 -20.25 -13.35 25.13
CA ASN A 144 -21.65 -13.61 24.73
C ASN A 144 -22.14 -12.82 23.51
N ILE A 145 -21.27 -12.08 22.82
CA ILE A 145 -21.66 -11.32 21.61
C ILE A 145 -21.87 -12.31 20.45
N PRO A 146 -22.99 -12.25 19.69
CA PRO A 146 -23.18 -13.09 18.52
C PRO A 146 -22.10 -12.76 17.46
N ARG A 147 -21.23 -13.74 17.16
CA ARG A 147 -20.17 -13.61 16.15
C ARG A 147 -20.53 -14.50 14.96
N PRO A 148 -20.97 -13.95 13.81
CA PRO A 148 -21.38 -14.73 12.65
C PRO A 148 -20.20 -15.46 11.98
N ILE A 149 -18.97 -14.97 12.19
CA ILE A 149 -17.74 -15.60 11.70
C ILE A 149 -16.81 -15.76 12.91
N LYS A 150 -16.41 -17.01 13.19
CA LYS A 150 -15.37 -17.36 14.18
C LYS A 150 -14.24 -18.04 13.42
N SER A 151 -13.02 -17.50 13.52
CA SER A 151 -11.86 -18.31 13.20
C SER A 151 -11.76 -19.41 14.26
N ARG A 152 -11.59 -20.65 13.80
CA ARG A 152 -11.38 -21.79 14.68
C ARG A 152 -10.08 -21.63 15.46
#